data_AF-A0A1G7C732-F1
#
_entry.id   AF-A0A1G7C732-F1
#
_cell.length_a   1.000
_cell.length_b   1.000
_cell.length_c   1.000
_cell.angle_alpha   90.00
_cell.angle_beta   90.00
_cell.angle_gamma   90.00
#
_symmetry.space_group_name_H-M   'P 1'
#
loop_
_entity.id
_entity.type
_entity.pdbx_description
1 polymer ?
#
loop_
_entity_poly.entity_id
_entity_poly.type
_entity_poly.pdbx_seq_one_letter_code
_entity_poly.pdbx_strand_id
1 'polypeptide(L)'
;METAIATEWILACYVDDVPENGGSCIKHGDEQIAIFNFTRRGEWYATQNLCPHKQQMAISRGMIGSTGDACEPKVACPFHKKAFSLLTGECIGEEELAIKTYPVKVADGKVFVGIA
;
A
#
# COMPACT_ATOMS: atom_id res chain seq x y z
N MET A 1 -0.14 16.36 -27.27
CA MET A 1 -0.02 17.15 -26.03
C MET A 1 -0.35 16.19 -24.91
N GLU A 2 0.65 15.78 -24.16
CA GLU A 2 0.53 14.78 -23.10
C GLU A 2 -0.04 15.51 -21.87
N THR A 3 -1.32 15.29 -21.59
CA THR A 3 -1.97 15.90 -20.42
C THR A 3 -1.39 15.23 -19.19
N ALA A 4 -0.54 15.94 -18.45
CA ALA A 4 -0.10 15.48 -17.14
C ALA A 4 -1.34 15.35 -16.26
N ILE A 5 -1.71 14.12 -15.91
CA ILE A 5 -2.81 13.86 -14.99
C ILE A 5 -2.36 14.37 -13.62
N ALA A 6 -3.01 15.43 -13.15
CA ALA A 6 -2.74 15.97 -11.83
C ALA A 6 -3.17 14.94 -10.78
N THR A 7 -2.28 14.59 -9.85
CA THR A 7 -2.63 13.73 -8.71
C THR A 7 -3.69 14.40 -7.85
N GLU A 8 -4.87 13.81 -7.79
CA GLU A 8 -5.92 14.19 -6.85
C GLU A 8 -5.61 13.58 -5.48
N TRP A 9 -5.70 14.36 -4.41
CA TRP A 9 -5.45 13.88 -3.05
C TRP A 9 -6.78 13.67 -2.33
N ILE A 10 -7.07 12.44 -1.96
CA ILE A 10 -8.27 12.11 -1.18
C ILE A 10 -7.92 11.94 0.29
N LEU A 11 -8.80 12.39 1.17
CA LEU A 11 -8.74 12.02 2.58
C LEU A 11 -9.12 10.54 2.69
N ALA A 12 -8.17 9.70 3.11
CA ALA A 12 -8.40 8.27 3.22
C ALA A 12 -8.88 7.86 4.60
N CYS A 13 -8.18 8.26 5.66
CA CYS A 13 -8.52 7.98 7.05
C CYS A 13 -7.78 8.92 8.02
N TYR A 14 -8.00 8.75 9.33
CA TYR A 14 -7.15 9.32 10.37
C TYR A 14 -5.98 8.39 10.66
N VAL A 15 -4.90 8.92 11.26
CA VAL A 15 -3.72 8.11 11.61
C VAL A 15 -4.06 6.98 12.58
N ASP A 16 -5.00 7.22 13.50
CA ASP A 16 -5.42 6.26 14.53
C ASP A 16 -6.33 5.15 13.99
N ASP A 17 -6.83 5.27 12.76
CA ASP A 17 -7.64 4.24 12.11
C ASP A 17 -6.79 3.07 11.57
N VAL A 18 -5.47 3.24 11.49
CA VAL A 18 -4.55 2.25 10.94
C VAL A 18 -3.63 1.73 12.06
N PRO A 19 -3.65 0.40 12.34
CA PRO A 19 -2.87 -0.16 13.43
C PRO A 19 -1.37 0.04 13.20
N GLU A 20 -0.64 0.26 14.29
CA GLU A 20 0.81 0.33 14.25
C GLU A 20 1.42 -0.95 13.65
N ASN A 21 2.34 -0.79 12.71
CA ASN A 21 2.99 -1.89 11.98
C ASN A 21 1.98 -2.84 11.29
N GLY A 22 0.86 -2.29 10.84
CA GLY A 22 -0.18 -3.04 10.17
C GLY A 22 -0.80 -2.24 9.03
N GLY A 23 -1.91 -2.78 8.51
CA GLY A 23 -2.65 -2.14 7.44
C GLY A 23 -4.15 -2.09 7.71
N SER A 24 -4.79 -1.18 7.00
CA SER A 24 -6.24 -1.02 6.91
C SER A 24 -6.64 -0.86 5.45
N CYS A 25 -7.94 -0.91 5.17
CA CYS A 25 -8.46 -0.78 3.81
C CYS A 25 -9.48 0.34 3.75
N ILE A 26 -9.36 1.18 2.73
CA ILE A 26 -10.38 2.16 2.37
C ILE A 26 -11.00 1.78 1.03
N LYS A 27 -12.21 2.30 0.77
CA LYS A 27 -12.88 2.17 -0.52
C LYS A 27 -13.00 3.56 -1.15
N HIS A 28 -12.59 3.69 -2.40
CA HIS A 28 -12.73 4.90 -3.19
C HIS A 28 -13.32 4.54 -4.56
N GLY A 29 -14.57 4.96 -4.81
CA GLY A 29 -15.33 4.46 -5.96
C GLY A 29 -15.42 2.93 -5.93
N ASP A 30 -14.96 2.27 -6.98
CA ASP A 30 -14.87 0.81 -7.07
C ASP A 30 -13.49 0.25 -6.69
N GLU A 31 -12.51 1.11 -6.41
CA GLU A 31 -11.18 0.69 -5.95
C GLU A 31 -11.16 0.44 -4.44
N GLN A 32 -10.41 -0.58 -4.02
CA GLN A 32 -10.03 -0.79 -2.63
C GLN A 32 -8.54 -0.53 -2.49
N ILE A 33 -8.18 0.38 -1.60
CA ILE A 33 -6.79 0.78 -1.35
C ILE A 33 -6.40 0.30 0.03
N ALA A 34 -5.32 -0.48 0.09
CA ALA A 34 -4.65 -0.87 1.32
C ALA A 34 -3.72 0.26 1.77
N ILE A 35 -3.81 0.64 3.04
CA ILE A 35 -2.96 1.66 3.67
C ILE A 35 -2.19 0.99 4.79
N PHE A 36 -0.89 1.30 4.90
CA PHE A 36 0.00 0.71 5.88
C PHE A 36 0.67 1.80 6.73
N ASN A 37 0.64 1.59 8.04
CA ASN A 37 1.35 2.42 9.01
C ASN A 37 2.59 1.67 9.50
N PHE A 38 3.76 1.94 8.92
CA PHE A 38 5.00 1.26 9.27
C PHE A 38 5.75 2.04 10.35
N THR A 39 5.19 2.09 11.56
CA THR A 39 5.72 2.91 12.67
C THR A 39 7.17 2.62 13.03
N ARG A 40 7.64 1.36 12.90
CA ARG A 40 9.07 1.01 13.12
C ARG A 40 10.03 1.70 12.16
N ARG A 41 9.54 2.20 11.03
CA ARG A 41 10.30 2.97 10.04
C ARG A 41 9.88 4.44 9.97
N GLY A 42 8.77 4.81 10.63
CA GLY A 42 8.18 6.15 10.53
C GLY A 42 7.58 6.45 9.17
N GLU A 43 7.20 5.42 8.40
CA GLU A 43 6.80 5.54 7.00
C GLU A 43 5.35 5.06 6.78
N TRP A 44 4.69 5.65 5.79
CA TRP A 44 3.34 5.29 5.38
C TRP A 44 3.34 4.86 3.91
N TYR A 45 2.54 3.84 3.60
CA TYR A 45 2.44 3.29 2.25
C TYR A 45 0.99 3.03 1.88
N ALA A 46 0.70 3.07 0.57
CA ALA A 46 -0.59 2.67 0.05
C ALA A 46 -0.45 1.86 -1.23
N THR A 47 -1.29 0.84 -1.39
CA THR A 47 -1.32 -0.05 -2.55
C THR A 47 -2.76 -0.41 -2.92
N GLN A 48 -2.98 -1.05 -4.07
CA GLN A 48 -4.26 -1.74 -4.29
C GLN A 48 -4.44 -2.84 -3.24
N ASN A 49 -5.68 -3.10 -2.85
CA ASN A 49 -5.99 -4.17 -1.89
C ASN A 49 -6.08 -5.55 -2.56
N LEU A 50 -6.28 -5.60 -3.88
CA LEU A 50 -6.38 -6.82 -4.67
C LEU A 50 -5.00 -7.48 -4.81
N CYS A 51 -4.86 -8.68 -4.26
CA CYS A 51 -3.69 -9.52 -4.50
C CYS A 51 -3.78 -10.16 -5.90
N PRO A 52 -2.83 -9.90 -6.82
CA PRO A 52 -2.91 -10.36 -8.20
C PRO A 52 -2.78 -11.88 -8.33
N HIS A 53 -2.15 -12.56 -7.37
CA HIS A 53 -1.91 -14.01 -7.41
C HIS A 53 -3.19 -14.85 -7.48
N LYS A 54 -4.22 -14.51 -6.69
CA LYS A 54 -5.50 -15.25 -6.64
C LYS A 54 -6.73 -14.33 -6.65
N GLN A 55 -6.53 -13.06 -7.03
CA GLN A 55 -7.59 -12.06 -7.18
C GLN A 55 -8.44 -11.88 -5.90
N GLN A 56 -7.77 -11.79 -4.75
CA GLN A 56 -8.41 -11.62 -3.44
C GLN A 56 -8.13 -10.23 -2.85
N MET A 57 -9.17 -9.55 -2.36
CA MET A 57 -9.07 -8.25 -1.68
C MET A 57 -8.55 -8.41 -0.25
N ALA A 58 -7.23 -8.54 -0.10
CA ALA A 58 -6.62 -8.99 1.16
C ALA A 58 -5.25 -8.38 1.50
N ILE A 59 -4.66 -7.55 0.62
CA ILE A 59 -3.30 -7.03 0.82
C ILE A 59 -3.19 -6.16 2.08
N SER A 60 -4.22 -5.39 2.42
CA SER A 60 -4.32 -4.60 3.67
C SER A 60 -4.15 -5.43 4.95
N ARG A 61 -4.44 -6.73 4.91
CA ARG A 61 -4.30 -7.65 6.04
C ARG A 61 -2.96 -8.39 6.05
N GLY A 62 -2.08 -8.06 5.10
CA GLY A 62 -0.76 -8.65 4.97
C GLY A 62 0.18 -8.22 6.09
N MET A 63 1.18 -9.05 6.34
CA MET A 63 2.24 -8.71 7.29
C MET A 63 3.26 -7.81 6.60
N ILE A 64 3.46 -6.61 7.13
CA ILE A 64 4.50 -5.71 6.64
C ILE A 64 5.86 -6.01 7.31
N GLY A 65 6.94 -5.69 6.61
CA GLY A 65 8.30 -5.87 7.10
C GLY A 65 9.32 -5.33 6.11
N SER A 66 10.59 -5.63 6.33
CA SER A 66 11.67 -5.30 5.40
C SER A 66 12.37 -6.57 4.92
N THR A 67 13.03 -6.53 3.77
CA THR A 67 13.83 -7.65 3.24
C THR A 67 15.08 -7.18 2.51
N GLY A 68 16.07 -8.07 2.43
CA GLY A 68 17.34 -7.81 1.76
C GLY A 68 18.21 -6.76 2.48
N ASP A 69 19.41 -6.55 1.96
CA ASP A 69 20.40 -5.65 2.56
C ASP A 69 19.95 -4.18 2.53
N ALA A 70 19.21 -3.78 1.49
CA ALA A 70 18.63 -2.46 1.35
C ALA A 70 17.42 -2.21 2.27
N CYS A 71 16.99 -3.20 3.05
CA CYS A 71 15.82 -3.14 3.92
C CYS A 71 14.53 -2.68 3.18
N GLU A 72 14.32 -3.18 1.98
CA GLU A 72 13.16 -2.89 1.11
C GLU A 72 11.85 -3.15 1.88
N PRO A 73 10.98 -2.14 2.07
CA PRO A 73 9.71 -2.32 2.77
C PRO A 73 8.76 -3.15 1.91
N LYS A 74 8.10 -4.13 2.51
CA LYS A 74 7.24 -5.08 1.80
C LYS A 74 6.00 -5.42 2.60
N VAL A 75 4.97 -5.88 1.88
CA VAL A 75 3.80 -6.56 2.45
C VAL A 75 3.72 -7.99 1.93
N ALA A 76 3.59 -8.95 2.84
CA ALA A 76 3.32 -10.34 2.48
C ALA A 76 1.82 -10.60 2.47
N CYS A 77 1.28 -11.04 1.34
CA CYS A 77 -0.11 -11.46 1.20
C CYS A 77 -0.48 -12.46 2.33
N PRO A 78 -1.58 -12.23 3.07
CA PRO A 78 -1.90 -13.03 4.25
C PRO A 78 -2.16 -14.50 3.92
N PHE A 79 -2.66 -14.79 2.72
CA PHE A 79 -3.04 -16.14 2.30
C PHE A 79 -1.88 -16.94 1.68
N HIS A 80 -1.11 -16.33 0.77
CA HIS A 80 -0.17 -17.07 -0.08
C HIS A 80 1.28 -16.63 0.07
N LYS A 81 1.55 -15.68 0.96
CA LYS A 81 2.89 -15.19 1.33
C LYS A 81 3.72 -14.58 0.18
N LYS A 82 3.13 -14.39 -1.00
CA LYS A 82 3.68 -13.52 -2.04
C LYS A 82 3.94 -12.15 -1.44
N ALA A 83 5.18 -11.70 -1.54
CA ALA A 83 5.64 -10.47 -0.94
C ALA A 83 5.77 -9.40 -2.01
N PHE A 84 5.19 -8.23 -1.77
CA PHE A 84 5.22 -7.12 -2.70
C PHE A 84 5.96 -5.95 -2.06
N SER A 85 6.83 -5.28 -2.83
CA SER A 85 7.44 -4.02 -2.40
C SER A 85 6.34 -2.99 -2.13
N LEU A 86 6.45 -2.26 -1.03
CA LEU A 86 5.60 -1.13 -0.71
C LEU A 86 6.05 0.17 -1.42
N LEU A 87 7.25 0.16 -2.04
CA LEU A 87 7.77 1.28 -2.84
C LEU A 87 7.40 1.12 -4.32
N THR A 88 7.76 -0.02 -4.91
CA THR A 88 7.62 -0.26 -6.37
C THR A 88 6.36 -1.04 -6.71
N GLY A 89 5.82 -1.80 -5.76
CA GLY A 89 4.69 -2.71 -5.99
C GLY A 89 5.07 -4.06 -6.58
N GLU A 90 6.32 -4.24 -7.00
CA GLU A 90 6.81 -5.49 -7.61
C GLU A 90 6.78 -6.64 -6.61
N CYS A 91 6.43 -7.84 -7.08
CA CYS A 91 6.53 -9.05 -6.29
C CYS A 91 8.00 -9.47 -6.14
N ILE A 92 8.44 -9.57 -4.90
CA ILE A 92 9.83 -9.89 -4.56
C ILE A 92 10.09 -11.35 -4.91
N GLY A 93 10.98 -11.58 -5.87
CA GLY A 93 11.38 -12.89 -6.37
C GLY A 93 10.54 -13.44 -7.52
N GLU A 94 9.49 -12.72 -7.98
CA GLU A 94 8.64 -13.12 -9.12
C GLU A 94 8.24 -11.90 -9.95
N GLU A 95 8.86 -11.72 -11.11
CA GLU A 95 8.72 -10.50 -11.93
C GLU A 95 7.33 -10.34 -12.59
N GLU A 96 6.53 -11.41 -12.69
CA GLU A 96 5.24 -11.39 -13.39
C GLU A 96 4.08 -10.78 -12.57
N LEU A 97 4.27 -10.56 -11.27
CA LEU A 97 3.23 -10.04 -10.38
C LEU A 97 3.62 -8.69 -9.81
N ALA A 98 2.68 -7.74 -9.87
CA ALA A 98 2.84 -6.43 -9.23
C ALA A 98 1.50 -5.93 -8.68
N ILE A 99 1.58 -5.05 -7.69
CA ILE A 99 0.45 -4.27 -7.17
C ILE A 99 0.67 -2.80 -7.48
N LYS A 100 -0.40 -2.08 -7.83
CA LYS A 100 -0.37 -0.62 -7.92
C LYS A 100 -0.01 -0.03 -6.56
N THR A 101 0.94 0.90 -6.54
CA THR A 101 1.25 1.75 -5.38
C THR A 101 0.62 3.12 -5.55
N TYR A 102 0.36 3.79 -4.43
CA TYR A 102 -0.20 5.13 -4.40
C TYR A 102 0.65 6.02 -3.49
N PRO A 103 0.90 7.28 -3.86
CA PRO A 103 1.59 8.21 -2.98
C PRO A 103 0.74 8.50 -1.74
N VAL A 104 1.40 8.60 -0.59
CA VAL A 104 0.76 8.89 0.70
C VAL A 104 1.31 10.17 1.29
N LYS A 105 0.43 10.96 1.90
CA LYS A 105 0.78 12.18 2.63
C LYS A 105 0.06 12.18 3.96
N VAL A 106 0.76 12.48 5.04
CA VAL A 106 0.17 12.61 6.39
C VAL A 106 0.29 14.05 6.86
N ALA A 107 -0.82 14.65 7.28
CA ALA A 107 -0.87 16.03 7.78
C ALA A 107 -2.00 16.18 8.80
N ASP A 108 -1.73 16.86 9.92
CA ASP A 108 -2.72 17.16 10.96
C ASP A 108 -3.54 15.94 11.43
N GLY A 109 -2.87 14.79 11.64
CA GLY A 109 -3.51 13.54 12.06
C GLY A 109 -4.34 12.84 10.98
N LYS A 110 -4.27 13.30 9.72
CA LYS A 110 -5.00 12.74 8.58
C LYS A 110 -4.05 12.11 7.57
N VAL A 111 -4.49 11.00 6.99
CA VAL A 111 -3.80 10.27 5.94
C VAL A 111 -4.50 10.54 4.61
N PHE A 112 -3.73 11.04 3.64
CA PHE A 112 -4.17 11.30 2.28
C PHE A 112 -3.51 10.33 1.32
N VAL A 113 -4.27 9.85 0.35
CA VAL A 113 -3.77 9.02 -0.75
C VAL A 113 -3.91 9.81 -2.04
N GLY A 114 -2.86 9.84 -2.85
CA GLY A 114 -2.93 10.43 -4.18
C GLY A 114 -3.45 9.42 -5.19
N ILE A 115 -4.52 9.78 -5.89
CA ILE A 115 -5.10 9.04 -7.00
C ILE A 115 -4.79 9.76 -8.31
N ALA A 116 -4.63 9.00 -9.38
CA ALA A 116 -4.40 9.47 -10.74
C ALA A 116 -5.45 8.85 -11.65
#